data_AF-A0A8C6U8X1-F1
#
_entry.id   AF-A0A8C6U8X1-F1
#
_cell.length_a   1.000
_cell.length_b   1.000
_cell.length_c   1.000
_cell.angle_alpha   90.00
_cell.angle_beta   90.00
_cell.angle_gamma   90.00
#
_symmetry.space_group_name_H-M   'P 1'
#
loop_
_entity.id
_entity.type
_entity.pdbx_description
1 polymer ?
#
loop_
_entity_poly.entity_id
_entity_poly.type
_entity_poly.pdbx_seq_one_letter_code
_entity_poly.pdbx_strand_id
1 'polypeptide(L)'
;SNYYFFTPEPFSWDDYLKKTSSTAAPPSCFKQSRVPPSNDFKAGMKLEARDPRNSNSVCIATVMGMVGTRLRLRLDGSDNTNDFWRLVDSNEIQPIGTCERSGDMLQPPLEKNTVVSEIDRKLGRSLDV
;
A
#
# COMPACT_ATOMS: atom_id res chain seq x y z
N SER A 1 29.41 29.96 -0.43
CA SER A 1 28.36 30.01 0.61
C SER A 1 27.87 28.60 0.87
N ASN A 2 28.21 28.06 2.05
CA ASN A 2 27.86 26.69 2.44
C ASN A 2 26.38 26.66 2.86
N TYR A 3 25.53 26.12 2.00
CA TYR A 3 24.19 25.70 2.41
C TYR A 3 24.33 24.47 3.30
N TYR A 4 24.42 24.69 4.61
CA TYR A 4 24.18 23.62 5.57
C TYR A 4 22.74 23.15 5.36
N PHE A 5 22.59 21.92 4.87
CA PHE A 5 21.31 21.24 4.86
C PHE A 5 20.80 21.20 6.30
N PHE A 6 19.74 21.95 6.59
CA PHE A 6 19.03 21.86 7.86
C PHE A 6 18.35 20.48 7.87
N THR A 7 19.06 19.46 8.30
CA THR A 7 18.41 18.23 8.76
C THR A 7 17.82 18.57 10.12
N PRO A 8 16.49 18.70 10.27
CA PRO A 8 15.90 18.88 11.58
C PRO A 8 16.40 17.75 12.48
N GLU A 9 16.75 18.08 13.73
CA GLU A 9 17.17 17.06 14.69
C GLU A 9 16.09 15.95 14.77
N PRO A 10 16.51 14.68 14.83
CA PRO A 10 15.57 13.58 14.91
C PRO A 10 14.69 13.72 16.15
N PHE A 11 13.42 13.34 16.03
CA PHE A 11 12.50 13.40 17.17
C PHE A 11 12.95 12.45 18.29
N SER A 12 13.16 13.01 19.48
CA SER A 12 13.51 12.26 20.69
C SER A 12 12.26 11.90 21.49
N TRP A 13 11.86 10.64 21.46
CA TRP A 13 10.74 10.13 22.26
C TRP A 13 11.01 10.28 23.77
N ASP A 14 12.25 10.04 24.20
CA ASP A 14 12.63 10.14 25.62
C ASP A 14 12.44 11.56 26.15
N ASP A 15 12.86 12.58 25.39
CA ASP A 15 12.70 13.97 25.80
C ASP A 15 11.23 14.40 25.77
N TYR A 16 10.48 13.96 24.75
CA TYR A 16 9.05 14.23 24.65
C TYR A 16 8.28 13.67 25.84
N LEU A 17 8.44 12.38 26.14
CA LEU A 17 7.73 11.70 27.22
C LEU A 17 8.06 12.31 28.60
N LYS A 18 9.33 12.68 28.83
CA LYS A 18 9.73 13.42 30.03
C LYS A 18 9.05 14.78 30.10
N LYS A 19 9.12 15.57 29.02
CA LYS A 19 8.55 16.93 28.95
C LYS A 19 7.03 16.95 29.16
N THR A 20 6.31 15.94 28.66
CA THR A 20 4.85 15.86 28.76
C THR A 20 4.37 15.00 29.93
N SER A 21 5.28 14.48 30.77
CA SER A 21 4.95 13.53 31.86
C SER A 21 4.03 12.40 31.39
N SER A 22 4.31 11.88 30.19
CA SER A 22 3.48 10.88 29.51
C SER A 22 4.19 9.53 29.45
N THR A 23 3.41 8.47 29.25
CA THR A 23 3.92 7.10 29.11
C THR A 23 3.54 6.58 27.73
N ALA A 24 4.51 6.00 27.01
CA ALA A 24 4.25 5.33 25.75
C ALA A 24 3.39 4.07 25.97
N ALA A 25 2.49 3.78 25.03
CA ALA A 25 1.77 2.51 25.04
C ALA A 25 2.77 1.34 24.91
N PRO A 26 2.67 0.28 25.74
CA PRO A 26 3.54 -0.88 25.64
C PRO A 26 3.48 -1.54 24.25
N PRO A 27 4.57 -2.17 23.77
CA PRO A 27 4.56 -2.88 22.47
C PRO A 27 3.47 -3.95 22.35
N SER A 28 3.05 -4.56 23.47
CA SER A 28 1.97 -5.55 23.50
C SER A 28 0.59 -5.00 23.12
N CYS A 29 0.42 -3.67 23.10
CA CYS A 29 -0.81 -3.03 22.63
C CYS A 29 -0.95 -3.03 21.10
N PHE A 30 0.10 -3.41 20.36
CA PHE A 30 0.13 -3.32 18.91
C PHE A 30 0.26 -4.72 18.29
N LYS A 31 -0.53 -4.99 17.24
CA LYS A 31 -0.34 -6.17 16.38
C LYS A 31 0.78 -5.91 15.37
N GLN A 32 2.00 -5.75 15.88
CA GLN A 32 3.22 -5.47 15.10
C GLN A 32 4.35 -6.36 15.61
N SER A 33 5.25 -6.77 14.72
CA SER A 33 6.46 -7.47 15.15
C SER A 33 7.32 -6.55 16.01
N ARG A 34 7.94 -7.10 17.06
CA ARG A 34 8.91 -6.36 17.89
C ARG A 34 10.13 -5.92 17.08
N VAL A 35 10.54 -6.76 16.13
CA VAL A 35 11.60 -6.45 15.17
C VAL A 35 10.92 -6.12 13.84
N PRO A 36 11.03 -4.88 13.33
CA PRO A 36 10.44 -4.52 12.06
C PRO A 36 10.93 -5.45 10.93
N PRO A 37 10.04 -5.91 10.03
CA PRO A 37 10.43 -6.78 8.91
C PRO A 37 11.38 -6.06 7.93
N SER A 38 12.22 -6.83 7.23
CA SER A 38 12.98 -6.28 6.10
C SER A 38 12.05 -5.86 4.97
N ASN A 39 12.45 -4.83 4.21
CA ASN A 39 11.73 -4.39 3.03
C ASN A 39 12.61 -4.54 1.79
N ASP A 40 12.41 -5.64 1.08
CA ASP A 40 13.21 -6.02 -0.09
C ASP A 40 12.55 -5.67 -1.43
N PHE A 41 11.37 -5.03 -1.40
CA PHE A 41 10.69 -4.54 -2.59
C PHE A 41 11.50 -3.47 -3.33
N LYS A 42 11.18 -3.28 -4.61
CA LYS A 42 11.72 -2.22 -5.46
C LYS A 42 10.57 -1.50 -6.15
N ALA A 43 10.75 -0.21 -6.42
CA ALA A 43 9.81 0.54 -7.25
C ALA A 43 9.63 -0.15 -8.61
N GLY A 44 8.39 -0.21 -9.09
CA GLY A 44 7.99 -0.91 -10.31
C GLY A 44 7.65 -2.39 -10.13
N MET A 45 7.97 -3.02 -8.99
CA MET A 45 7.49 -4.38 -8.71
C MET A 45 5.97 -4.43 -8.64
N LYS A 46 5.39 -5.56 -9.06
CA LYS A 46 3.94 -5.80 -9.06
C LYS A 46 3.57 -6.87 -8.03
N LEU A 47 2.41 -6.69 -7.42
CA LEU A 47 1.82 -7.60 -6.43
C LEU A 47 0.29 -7.57 -6.52
N GLU A 48 -0.37 -8.48 -5.82
CA GLU A 48 -1.83 -8.45 -5.63
C GLU A 48 -2.16 -7.70 -4.34
N ALA A 49 -3.12 -6.78 -4.37
CA ALA A 49 -3.54 -6.01 -3.20
C ALA A 49 -5.07 -5.84 -3.16
N ARG A 50 -5.64 -5.78 -1.95
CA ARG A 50 -7.05 -5.41 -1.78
C ARG A 50 -7.28 -3.94 -2.15
N ASP A 51 -8.32 -3.65 -2.92
CA ASP A 51 -8.71 -2.26 -3.26
C ASP A 51 -9.24 -1.55 -1.99
N PRO A 52 -8.60 -0.45 -1.52
CA PRO A 52 -9.09 0.30 -0.37
C PRO A 52 -10.51 0.87 -0.53
N ARG A 53 -11.01 0.97 -1.77
CA ARG A 53 -12.35 1.47 -2.12
C ARG A 53 -13.38 0.34 -2.21
N ASN A 54 -12.94 -0.91 -2.32
CA ASN A 54 -13.77 -2.11 -2.29
C ASN A 54 -12.97 -3.27 -1.70
N SER A 55 -13.13 -3.52 -0.39
CA SER A 55 -12.33 -4.53 0.33
C SER A 55 -12.53 -5.97 -0.14
N ASN A 56 -13.57 -6.25 -0.93
CA ASN A 56 -13.84 -7.56 -1.51
C ASN A 56 -13.11 -7.78 -2.85
N SER A 57 -12.48 -6.74 -3.41
CA SER A 57 -11.74 -6.81 -4.66
C SER A 57 -10.25 -6.92 -4.40
N VAL A 58 -9.60 -7.91 -5.02
CA VAL A 58 -8.14 -7.98 -5.12
C VAL A 58 -7.74 -7.58 -6.53
N CYS A 59 -6.82 -6.63 -6.64
CA CYS A 59 -6.37 -6.03 -7.88
C CYS A 59 -4.85 -6.19 -8.01
N ILE A 60 -4.33 -6.05 -9.23
CA ILE A 60 -2.89 -5.85 -9.42
C ILE A 60 -2.51 -4.44 -8.96
N ALA A 61 -1.41 -4.35 -8.22
CA ALA A 61 -0.84 -3.08 -7.79
C ALA A 61 0.66 -3.01 -8.10
N THR A 62 1.12 -1.81 -8.44
CA THR A 62 2.54 -1.49 -8.65
C THR A 62 3.10 -0.75 -7.44
N VAL A 63 4.31 -1.11 -7.01
CA VAL A 63 5.07 -0.40 -5.98
C VAL A 63 5.59 0.92 -6.55
N MET A 64 5.02 2.03 -6.10
CA MET A 64 5.39 3.38 -6.52
C MET A 64 6.58 3.94 -5.72
N GLY A 65 6.81 3.41 -4.52
CA GLY A 65 7.91 3.81 -3.64
C GLY A 65 7.83 3.12 -2.28
N MET A 66 8.83 3.32 -1.43
CA MET A 66 8.88 2.74 -0.09
C MET A 66 9.41 3.75 0.93
N VAL A 67 8.97 3.63 2.19
CA VAL A 67 9.52 4.33 3.34
C VAL A 67 9.54 3.37 4.52
N GLY A 68 10.74 3.02 5.01
CA GLY A 68 10.91 1.99 6.03
C GLY A 68 10.24 0.68 5.61
N THR A 69 9.34 0.15 6.45
CA THR A 69 8.58 -1.08 6.21
C THR A 69 7.29 -0.89 5.40
N ARG A 70 7.03 0.32 4.89
CA ARG A 70 5.81 0.66 4.16
C ARG A 70 6.06 0.75 2.66
N LEU A 71 5.10 0.23 1.89
CA LEU A 71 5.00 0.30 0.44
C LEU A 71 3.93 1.31 0.06
N ARG A 72 4.25 2.22 -0.87
CA ARG A 72 3.28 3.05 -1.57
C ARG A 72 2.85 2.29 -2.81
N LEU A 73 1.56 1.96 -2.90
CA LEU A 73 0.99 1.12 -3.94
C LEU A 73 0.00 1.93 -4.77
N ARG A 74 -0.02 1.66 -6.07
CA ARG A 74 -1.04 2.12 -7.02
C ARG A 74 -1.69 0.91 -7.66
N LEU A 75 -3.02 0.90 -7.75
CA LEU A 75 -3.72 -0.15 -8.50
C LEU A 75 -3.50 0.06 -10.00
N ASP A 76 -3.15 -1.00 -10.71
CA ASP A 76 -2.94 -0.94 -12.15
C ASP A 76 -4.28 -0.64 -12.85
N GLY A 77 -4.32 0.40 -13.67
CA GLY A 77 -5.54 0.89 -14.31
C GLY A 77 -6.28 1.97 -13.51
N SER A 78 -5.85 2.31 -12.29
CA SER A 78 -6.43 3.46 -11.56
C SER A 78 -5.72 4.78 -11.89
N ASP A 79 -6.31 5.90 -11.45
CA ASP A 79 -5.66 7.20 -11.47
C ASP A 79 -4.42 7.29 -10.56
N ASN A 80 -3.67 8.38 -10.67
CA ASN A 80 -2.45 8.64 -9.92
C ASN A 80 -2.64 9.38 -8.59
N THR A 81 -3.90 9.59 -8.18
CA THR A 81 -4.28 10.37 -6.99
C THR A 81 -4.68 9.48 -5.80
N ASN A 82 -4.96 8.19 -6.05
CA ASN A 82 -5.44 7.24 -5.06
C ASN A 82 -4.37 6.19 -4.66
N ASP A 83 -3.09 6.59 -4.62
CA ASP A 83 -2.05 5.73 -4.05
C ASP A 83 -2.30 5.48 -2.56
N PHE A 84 -1.99 4.28 -2.08
CA PHE A 84 -2.20 3.89 -0.68
C PHE A 84 -0.98 3.21 -0.09
N TRP A 85 -0.89 3.20 1.25
CA TRP A 85 0.22 2.61 1.96
C TRP A 85 -0.15 1.27 2.60
N ARG A 86 0.74 0.29 2.50
CA ARG A 86 0.66 -0.98 3.23
C ARG A 86 2.01 -1.35 3.83
N LEU A 87 1.99 -2.05 4.96
CA LEU A 87 3.20 -2.66 5.48
C LEU A 87 3.58 -3.88 4.63
N VAL A 88 4.87 -4.19 4.56
CA VAL A 88 5.39 -5.38 3.85
C VAL A 88 4.84 -6.71 4.40
N ASP A 89 4.41 -6.73 5.66
CA ASP A 89 3.83 -7.88 6.36
C ASP A 89 2.29 -7.80 6.45
N SER A 90 1.67 -6.91 5.66
CA SER A 90 0.21 -6.79 5.63
C SER A 90 -0.43 -8.00 4.96
N ASN A 91 -1.47 -8.57 5.59
CA ASN A 91 -2.30 -9.62 4.99
C ASN A 91 -3.20 -9.13 3.83
N GLU A 92 -3.12 -7.84 3.47
CA GLU A 92 -3.89 -7.26 2.37
C GLU A 92 -3.07 -7.14 1.08
N ILE A 93 -1.80 -7.57 1.11
CA ILE A 93 -0.92 -7.69 -0.05
C ILE A 93 -0.40 -9.12 -0.15
N GLN A 94 -0.20 -9.61 -1.37
CA GLN A 94 0.27 -10.97 -1.62
C GLN A 94 1.01 -11.07 -2.96
N PRO A 95 1.86 -12.09 -3.13
CA PRO A 95 2.51 -12.35 -4.42
C PRO A 95 1.49 -12.63 -5.52
N ILE A 96 1.85 -12.32 -6.77
CA ILE A 96 1.03 -12.63 -7.94
C ILE A 96 0.77 -14.14 -8.03
N GLY A 97 -0.43 -14.49 -8.46
CA GLY A 97 -0.96 -15.85 -8.58
C GLY A 97 -1.60 -16.37 -7.28
N THR A 98 -1.72 -15.56 -6.23
CA THR A 98 -2.30 -16.02 -4.97
C THR A 98 -3.82 -16.14 -5.07
N CYS A 99 -4.49 -15.15 -5.67
CA CYS A 99 -5.92 -15.25 -5.98
C CYS A 99 -6.25 -16.48 -6.82
N GLU A 100 -5.50 -16.73 -7.90
CA GLU A 100 -5.72 -17.90 -8.75
C GLU A 100 -5.60 -19.21 -7.96
N ARG A 101 -4.57 -19.33 -7.11
CA ARG A 101 -4.37 -20.52 -6.25
C ARG A 101 -5.48 -20.70 -5.21
N SER A 102 -6.13 -19.63 -4.75
CA SER A 102 -7.28 -19.73 -3.84
C SER A 102 -8.61 -20.01 -4.55
N GLY A 103 -8.62 -20.06 -5.90
CA GLY A 103 -9.85 -20.17 -6.69
C GLY A 103 -10.61 -18.86 -6.85
N ASP A 104 -9.99 -17.73 -6.46
CA ASP A 104 -10.52 -16.39 -6.64
C ASP A 104 -10.06 -15.78 -7.96
N MET A 105 -10.74 -14.71 -8.39
CA MET A 105 -10.38 -13.96 -9.59
C MET A 105 -9.99 -12.54 -9.24
N LEU A 106 -8.90 -12.07 -9.87
CA LEU A 106 -8.52 -10.66 -9.84
C LEU A 106 -9.66 -9.80 -10.40
N GLN A 107 -9.88 -8.66 -9.77
CA GLN A 107 -10.88 -7.69 -10.14
C GLN A 107 -10.19 -6.43 -10.70
N PRO A 108 -10.81 -5.73 -11.67
CA PRO A 108 -10.35 -4.40 -12.04
C PRO A 108 -10.51 -3.44 -10.85
N PRO A 109 -9.65 -2.41 -10.72
CA PRO A 109 -9.82 -1.39 -9.69
C PRO A 109 -11.12 -0.62 -9.88
N LEU A 110 -11.74 -0.18 -8.79
CA LEU A 110 -12.96 0.63 -8.87
C LEU A 110 -12.65 2.02 -9.45
N GLU A 111 -13.18 2.38 -10.61
CA GLU A 111 -13.07 3.76 -11.12
C GLU A 111 -14.21 4.65 -10.57
N LYS A 112 -13.93 5.92 -10.28
CA LYS A 112 -14.95 6.89 -9.82
C LYS A 112 -15.84 7.43 -10.95
N ASN A 113 -15.57 7.10 -12.22
CA ASN A 113 -16.31 7.62 -13.39
C ASN A 113 -17.06 6.49 -14.13
N THR A 114 -17.99 5.84 -13.43
CA THR A 114 -18.74 4.64 -13.85
C THR A 114 -19.83 4.88 -14.91
N VAL A 115 -19.66 5.82 -15.84
CA VAL A 115 -20.58 5.87 -17.01
C VAL A 115 -19.99 5.14 -18.22
N VAL A 116 -18.66 5.01 -18.29
CA VAL A 116 -17.97 4.42 -19.46
C VAL A 116 -17.66 2.94 -19.26
N SER A 117 -17.19 2.54 -18.08
CA SER A 117 -16.77 1.15 -17.80
C SER A 117 -17.93 0.15 -17.78
N GLU A 118 -19.14 0.59 -17.44
CA GLU A 118 -20.32 -0.28 -17.44
C GLU A 118 -20.86 -0.54 -18.86
N ILE A 119 -20.60 0.37 -19.80
CA ILE A 119 -20.91 0.21 -21.22
C ILE A 119 -19.88 -0.73 -21.86
N ASP A 120 -18.59 -0.56 -21.59
CA ASP A 120 -17.56 -1.48 -22.11
C ASP A 120 -17.72 -2.90 -21.57
N ARG A 121 -18.09 -3.05 -20.29
CA ARG A 121 -18.41 -4.36 -19.68
C ARG A 121 -19.65 -5.02 -20.30
N LYS A 122 -20.62 -4.23 -20.79
CA LYS A 122 -21.81 -4.74 -21.49
C LYS A 122 -21.57 -5.03 -22.97
N LEU A 123 -20.56 -4.42 -23.60
CA LEU A 123 -20.30 -4.53 -25.03
C LEU A 123 -19.35 -5.68 -25.43
N GLY A 124 -18.80 -6.44 -24.47
CA GLY A 124 -18.14 -7.72 -24.75
C GLY A 124 -17.01 -7.65 -25.79
N ARG A 125 -16.31 -6.50 -25.91
CA ARG A 125 -15.15 -6.41 -26.78
C ARG A 125 -13.98 -7.10 -26.09
N SER A 126 -13.67 -8.30 -26.57
CA SER A 126 -12.42 -9.02 -26.31
C SER A 126 -11.26 -8.06 -26.51
N LEU A 127 -10.40 -7.91 -25.51
CA LEU A 127 -9.05 -7.39 -25.72
C LEU A 127 -8.25 -8.53 -26.34
N ASP A 128 -8.47 -8.75 -27.64
CA ASP A 128 -7.53 -9.51 -28.45
C ASP A 128 -6.33 -8.59 -28.76
N VAL A 129 -5.13 -9.15 -28.59
CA VAL A 129 -3.85 -8.57 -29.05
C VAL A 129 -3.85 -8.28 -30.55
#